data_AF-A0A2A2JS79-F1
#
_entry.id   AF-A0A2A2JS79-F1
#
_cell.length_a   1.000
_cell.length_b   1.000
_cell.length_c   1.000
_cell.angle_alpha   90.00
_cell.angle_beta   90.00
_cell.angle_gamma   90.00
#
_symmetry.space_group_name_H-M   'P 1'
#
loop_
_entity.id
_entity.type
_entity.pdbx_description
1 polymer ?
#
loop_
_entity_poly.entity_id
_entity_poly.type
_entity_poly.pdbx_seq_one_letter_code
_entity_poly.pdbx_strand_id
1 'polypeptide(L)'
;MDLPYDYEDLVGFFKDTKKLSLHSATHITKQQIRQLVQNFYEVEHDEERFFEIAINRSFLVKNFLTLIPKEAYRLHPKRSGTMNMDFDEPKIMTWAEMTDRFGGRWALMGMVVCYGCEMENDFLRICSMKYFTKHKLIKLYNKFDSDPSDSD
;
A
#
# COMPACT_ATOMS: atom_id res chain seq x y z
N MET A 1 10.48 10.47 12.62
CA MET A 1 11.79 10.60 11.96
C MET A 1 11.63 10.14 10.52
N ASP A 2 11.75 11.05 9.56
CA ASP A 2 11.78 10.72 8.12
C ASP A 2 13.16 10.17 7.79
N LEU A 3 13.34 8.85 8.00
CA LEU A 3 14.58 8.18 7.62
C LEU A 3 14.66 8.15 6.08
N PRO A 4 15.81 8.51 5.47
CA PRO A 4 15.91 8.63 4.02
C PRO A 4 16.12 7.25 3.40
N TYR A 5 15.07 6.43 3.40
CA TYR A 5 15.12 5.12 2.75
C TYR A 5 15.24 5.31 1.23
N ASP A 6 16.20 4.63 0.64
CA ASP A 6 16.32 4.52 -0.81
C ASP A 6 15.65 3.22 -1.33
N TYR A 7 15.75 2.97 -2.63
CA TYR A 7 15.16 1.78 -3.24
C TYR A 7 15.82 0.48 -2.79
N GLU A 8 17.13 0.48 -2.57
CA GLU A 8 17.87 -0.72 -2.15
C GLU A 8 17.52 -1.09 -0.71
N ASP A 9 17.32 -0.09 0.16
CA ASP A 9 16.77 -0.29 1.50
C ASP A 9 15.42 -1.02 1.44
N LEU A 10 14.51 -0.57 0.55
CA LEU A 10 13.20 -1.21 0.41
C LEU A 10 13.31 -2.66 -0.06
N VAL A 11 14.10 -2.92 -1.10
CA VAL A 11 14.30 -4.28 -1.61
C VAL A 11 14.94 -5.17 -0.55
N GLY A 12 15.88 -4.64 0.24
CA GLY A 12 16.46 -5.31 1.40
C GLY A 12 15.40 -5.67 2.43
N PHE A 13 14.62 -4.71 2.90
CA PHE A 13 13.55 -4.95 3.89
C PHE A 13 12.52 -5.96 3.39
N PHE A 14 12.18 -5.94 2.11
CA PHE A 14 11.28 -6.94 1.55
C PHE A 14 11.82 -8.35 1.64
N LYS A 15 13.13 -8.59 1.59
CA LYS A 15 13.65 -9.96 1.76
C LYS A 15 13.39 -10.47 3.17
N ASP A 16 13.59 -9.62 4.16
CA ASP A 16 13.70 -10.05 5.56
C ASP A 16 12.41 -9.88 6.36
N THR A 17 11.41 -9.19 5.82
CA THR A 17 10.20 -8.82 6.57
C THR A 17 8.91 -9.19 5.86
N LYS A 18 7.98 -9.79 6.61
CA LYS A 18 6.62 -10.09 6.14
C LYS A 18 5.75 -8.83 6.02
N LYS A 19 5.96 -7.82 6.87
CA LYS A 19 5.14 -6.59 6.90
C LYS A 19 6.01 -5.35 6.98
N LEU A 20 6.02 -4.57 5.90
CA LEU A 20 6.75 -3.30 5.83
C LEU A 20 5.75 -2.15 5.73
N SER A 21 5.80 -1.20 6.66
CA SER A 21 5.01 0.03 6.65
C SER A 21 5.93 1.23 6.80
N LEU A 22 5.85 2.17 5.87
CA LEU A 22 6.68 3.36 5.84
C LEU A 22 5.80 4.60 5.84
N HIS A 23 5.86 5.35 6.94
CA HIS A 23 5.04 6.55 7.14
C HIS A 23 5.54 7.77 6.37
N SER A 24 6.76 7.71 5.83
CA SER A 24 7.31 8.75 4.98
C SER A 24 8.47 8.20 4.18
N ALA A 25 8.50 8.52 2.89
CA ALA A 25 9.49 8.04 1.94
C ALA A 25 9.85 9.18 0.99
N THR A 26 10.48 10.21 1.54
CA THR A 26 10.81 11.47 0.84
C THR A 26 11.75 11.28 -0.35
N HIS A 27 12.57 10.22 -0.34
CA HIS A 27 13.58 9.94 -1.37
C HIS A 27 13.13 8.92 -2.42
N ILE A 28 11.93 8.35 -2.29
CA ILE A 28 11.46 7.28 -3.18
C ILE A 28 10.66 7.89 -4.34
N THR A 29 11.19 7.72 -5.54
CA THR A 29 10.58 8.23 -6.76
C THR A 29 9.42 7.36 -7.24
N LYS A 30 8.51 7.94 -8.04
CA LYS A 30 7.43 7.18 -8.71
C LYS A 30 7.97 6.02 -9.56
N GLN A 31 9.18 6.14 -10.12
CA GLN A 31 9.82 5.08 -10.89
C GLN A 31 10.27 3.92 -10.01
N GLN A 32 10.89 4.20 -8.87
CA GLN A 32 11.26 3.15 -7.90
C GLN A 32 10.03 2.40 -7.39
N ILE A 33 8.92 3.10 -7.16
CA ILE A 33 7.65 2.45 -6.79
C ILE A 33 7.15 1.51 -7.89
N ARG A 34 7.28 1.89 -9.17
CA ARG A 34 6.95 0.99 -10.29
C ARG A 34 7.83 -0.27 -10.28
N GLN A 35 9.11 -0.11 -10.01
CA GLN A 35 10.06 -1.24 -9.93
C GLN A 35 9.72 -2.16 -8.76
N LEU A 36 9.28 -1.62 -7.61
CA LEU A 36 8.79 -2.43 -6.50
C LEU A 36 7.52 -3.21 -6.87
N VAL A 37 6.56 -2.55 -7.51
CA VAL A 37 5.33 -3.21 -7.99
C VAL A 37 5.67 -4.31 -9.01
N GLN A 38 6.64 -4.07 -9.90
CA GLN A 38 7.15 -5.09 -10.80
C GLN A 38 7.82 -6.24 -10.04
N ASN A 39 8.62 -5.96 -9.01
CA ASN A 39 9.25 -7.00 -8.18
C ASN A 39 8.19 -7.90 -7.49
N PHE A 40 7.08 -7.31 -7.04
CA PHE A 40 5.94 -8.07 -6.53
C PHE A 40 5.30 -9.00 -7.56
N TYR A 41 5.38 -8.67 -8.84
CA TYR A 41 4.89 -9.51 -9.93
C TYR A 41 5.91 -10.59 -10.35
N GLU A 42 7.20 -10.27 -10.33
CA GLU A 42 8.26 -11.13 -10.88
C GLU A 42 8.85 -12.13 -9.88
N VAL A 43 8.69 -11.89 -8.58
CA VAL A 43 9.25 -12.71 -7.50
C VAL A 43 8.12 -13.39 -6.74
N GLU A 44 8.35 -14.64 -6.30
CA GLU A 44 7.41 -15.34 -5.43
C GLU A 44 7.46 -14.75 -4.02
N HIS A 45 6.30 -14.36 -3.49
CA HIS A 45 6.18 -13.79 -2.16
C HIS A 45 5.28 -14.66 -1.28
N ASP A 46 5.63 -14.76 0.00
CA ASP A 46 4.74 -15.33 1.03
C ASP A 46 3.42 -14.56 1.04
N GLU A 47 2.28 -15.26 1.10
CA GLU A 47 0.95 -14.62 1.06
C GLU A 47 0.68 -13.68 2.25
N GLU A 48 1.41 -13.82 3.36
CA GLU A 48 1.37 -12.91 4.50
C GLU A 48 2.08 -11.58 4.23
N ARG A 49 2.72 -11.43 3.06
CA ARG A 49 3.43 -10.21 2.68
C ARG A 49 2.48 -9.00 2.63
N PHE A 50 2.91 -7.94 3.29
CA PHE A 50 2.23 -6.66 3.36
C PHE A 50 3.23 -5.52 3.14
N PHE A 51 2.86 -4.59 2.26
CA PHE A 51 3.58 -3.36 2.02
C PHE A 51 2.67 -2.16 2.15
N GLU A 52 3.13 -1.12 2.83
CA GLU A 52 2.51 0.18 2.87
C GLU A 52 3.58 1.27 2.83
N ILE A 53 3.33 2.31 2.03
CA ILE A 53 4.18 3.48 1.93
C ILE A 53 3.31 4.72 1.78
N ALA A 54 3.55 5.71 2.64
CA ALA A 54 3.00 7.05 2.49
C ALA A 54 3.83 7.80 1.44
N ILE A 55 3.13 8.34 0.45
CA ILE A 55 3.69 9.12 -0.65
C ILE A 55 3.08 10.50 -0.54
N ASN A 56 3.88 11.51 -0.21
CA ASN A 56 3.43 12.90 -0.06
C ASN A 56 3.19 13.58 -1.43
N ARG A 57 2.58 12.85 -2.38
CA ARG A 57 2.27 13.30 -3.76
C ARG A 57 1.12 12.51 -4.36
N SER A 58 0.18 13.23 -4.97
CA SER A 58 -0.90 12.64 -5.74
C SER A 58 -0.43 11.62 -6.79
N PHE A 59 -1.06 10.45 -6.75
CA PHE A 59 -0.81 9.35 -7.67
C PHE A 59 -2.09 8.60 -8.04
N LEU A 60 -2.00 7.84 -9.13
CA LEU A 60 -3.05 6.92 -9.56
C LEU A 60 -2.46 5.52 -9.59
N VAL A 61 -3.16 4.53 -9.03
CA VAL A 61 -2.71 3.12 -9.01
C VAL A 61 -2.31 2.62 -10.40
N LYS A 62 -3.06 3.00 -11.44
CA LYS A 62 -2.75 2.65 -12.83
C LYS A 62 -1.33 3.04 -13.27
N ASN A 63 -0.77 4.11 -12.69
CA ASN A 63 0.55 4.61 -13.04
C ASN A 63 1.67 3.70 -12.52
N PHE A 64 1.39 2.83 -11.54
CA PHE A 64 2.37 1.90 -10.98
C PHE A 64 2.33 0.51 -11.64
N LEU A 65 1.24 0.20 -12.35
CA LEU A 65 1.06 -1.07 -13.07
C LEU A 65 1.68 -1.07 -14.48
N THR A 66 2.31 0.03 -14.90
CA THR A 66 2.80 0.18 -16.27
C THR A 66 3.92 -0.80 -16.64
N LEU A 67 4.59 -1.38 -15.65
CA LEU A 67 5.66 -2.38 -15.83
C LEU A 67 5.14 -3.83 -15.72
N ILE A 68 3.84 -4.02 -15.48
CA ILE A 68 3.21 -5.33 -15.36
C ILE A 68 2.41 -5.63 -16.63
N PRO A 69 2.40 -6.87 -17.14
CA PRO A 69 1.55 -7.27 -18.27
C PRO A 69 0.08 -6.92 -18.02
N LYS A 70 -0.63 -6.44 -19.05
CA LYS A 70 -2.01 -5.98 -18.91
C LYS A 70 -2.97 -7.10 -18.47
N GLU A 71 -2.66 -8.32 -18.85
CA GLU A 71 -3.41 -9.53 -18.55
C GLU A 71 -3.25 -9.95 -17.09
N ALA A 72 -2.18 -9.49 -16.43
CA ALA A 72 -1.84 -9.81 -15.05
C ALA A 72 -2.49 -8.86 -14.03
N TYR A 73 -3.31 -7.89 -14.46
CA TYR A 73 -4.05 -7.05 -13.53
C TYR A 73 -5.44 -6.63 -14.04
N ARG A 74 -6.31 -6.32 -13.09
CA ARG A 74 -7.63 -5.74 -13.31
C ARG A 74 -7.78 -4.47 -12.48
N LEU A 75 -7.95 -3.34 -13.15
CA LEU A 75 -8.26 -2.08 -12.50
C LEU A 75 -9.72 -2.06 -12.04
N HIS A 76 -9.94 -1.62 -10.81
CA HIS A 76 -11.28 -1.42 -10.28
C HIS A 76 -11.63 0.08 -10.17
N PRO A 77 -12.90 0.46 -10.37
CA PRO A 77 -13.33 1.85 -10.28
C PRO A 77 -13.02 2.46 -8.90
N LYS A 78 -12.78 3.78 -8.91
CA LYS A 78 -12.66 4.60 -7.69
C LYS A 78 -13.90 4.42 -6.83
N ARG A 79 -13.71 3.96 -5.60
CA ARG A 79 -14.77 3.94 -4.57
C ARG A 79 -14.52 5.14 -3.65
N SER A 80 -15.52 5.99 -3.53
CA SER A 80 -15.60 7.02 -2.49
C SER A 80 -16.56 6.53 -1.41
N GLY A 81 -16.13 6.53 -0.16
CA GLY A 81 -17.01 6.27 0.97
C GLY A 81 -16.35 6.67 2.28
N THR A 82 -17.17 7.03 3.26
CA THR A 82 -16.79 6.97 4.66
C THR A 82 -16.57 5.49 4.99
N MET A 83 -15.31 5.08 5.16
CA MET A 83 -15.07 3.87 5.93
C MET A 83 -15.41 4.24 7.36
N ASN A 84 -16.27 3.46 8.03
CA ASN A 84 -16.46 3.51 9.49
C ASN A 84 -15.14 3.10 10.17
N MET A 85 -14.13 3.94 10.03
CA MET A 85 -13.05 4.12 10.97
C MET A 85 -13.59 5.12 11.99
N ASP A 86 -13.04 5.14 13.19
CA ASP A 86 -13.47 6.06 14.27
C ASP A 86 -13.26 7.56 13.96
N PHE A 87 -12.92 7.88 12.70
CA PHE A 87 -12.89 9.20 12.09
C PHE A 87 -13.77 9.16 10.83
N ASP A 88 -14.87 9.94 10.84
CA ASP A 88 -15.83 10.13 9.73
C ASP A 88 -15.18 10.87 8.55
N GLU A 89 -14.11 10.31 7.97
CA GLU A 89 -13.35 10.95 6.91
C GLU A 89 -13.55 10.24 5.57
N PRO A 90 -13.83 11.00 4.50
CA PRO A 90 -14.01 10.42 3.18
C PRO A 90 -12.70 9.86 2.67
N LYS A 91 -12.59 8.53 2.60
CA LYS A 91 -11.46 7.85 1.96
C LYS A 91 -11.77 7.62 0.49
N ILE A 92 -10.94 8.17 -0.37
CA ILE A 92 -10.96 7.84 -1.80
C ILE A 92 -10.02 6.66 -2.00
N MET A 93 -10.55 5.54 -2.48
CA MET A 93 -9.78 4.35 -2.76
C MET A 93 -9.84 4.02 -4.25
N THR A 94 -8.67 3.94 -4.88
CA THR A 94 -8.48 3.27 -6.18
C THR A 94 -7.70 1.99 -5.94
N TRP A 95 -8.00 0.91 -6.66
CA TRP A 95 -7.25 -0.33 -6.48
C TRP A 95 -7.24 -1.18 -7.75
N ALA A 96 -6.30 -2.11 -7.79
CA ALA A 96 -6.16 -3.12 -8.82
C ALA A 96 -5.99 -4.48 -8.16
N GLU A 97 -6.66 -5.48 -8.73
CA GLU A 97 -6.30 -6.88 -8.51
C GLU A 97 -5.13 -7.20 -9.44
N MET A 98 -4.10 -7.85 -8.92
CA MET A 98 -2.90 -8.24 -9.64
C MET A 98 -2.66 -9.73 -9.41
N THR A 99 -2.23 -10.45 -10.44
CA THR A 99 -1.78 -11.84 -10.35
C THR A 99 -0.29 -11.88 -10.68
N ASP A 100 0.54 -12.39 -9.77
CA ASP A 100 1.98 -12.55 -10.01
C ASP A 100 2.27 -13.70 -11.00
N ARG A 101 3.54 -13.87 -11.38
CA ARG A 101 3.96 -14.94 -12.31
C ARG A 101 3.75 -16.36 -11.77
N PHE A 102 3.55 -16.52 -10.47
CA PHE A 102 3.40 -17.79 -9.77
C PHE A 102 1.92 -18.10 -9.45
N GLY A 103 0.99 -17.22 -9.81
CA GLY A 103 -0.45 -17.36 -9.58
C GLY A 103 -0.94 -16.80 -8.24
N GLY A 104 -0.08 -16.13 -7.47
CA GLY A 104 -0.46 -15.41 -6.27
C GLY A 104 -1.30 -14.18 -6.62
N ARG A 105 -2.31 -13.88 -5.79
CA ARG A 105 -3.26 -12.78 -6.02
C ARG A 105 -3.07 -11.66 -5.01
N TRP A 106 -2.91 -10.44 -5.52
CA TRP A 106 -2.53 -9.25 -4.76
C TRP A 106 -3.49 -8.10 -5.02
N ALA A 107 -3.71 -7.29 -4.00
CA ALA A 107 -4.41 -6.01 -4.09
C ALA A 107 -3.38 -4.87 -4.04
N LEU A 108 -3.28 -4.09 -5.11
CA LEU A 108 -2.55 -2.82 -5.14
C LEU A 108 -3.54 -1.68 -4.94
N MET A 109 -3.39 -0.91 -3.88
CA MET A 109 -4.37 0.09 -3.44
C MET A 109 -3.71 1.46 -3.30
N GLY A 110 -4.36 2.49 -3.84
CA GLY A 110 -4.06 3.88 -3.58
C GLY A 110 -5.18 4.48 -2.75
N MET A 111 -4.83 4.95 -1.55
CA MET A 111 -5.77 5.58 -0.62
C MET A 111 -5.38 7.05 -0.46
N VAL A 112 -6.36 7.93 -0.63
CA VAL A 112 -6.23 9.34 -0.29
C VAL A 112 -7.03 9.56 0.98
N VAL A 113 -6.36 10.06 2.03
CA VAL A 113 -7.03 10.48 3.27
C VAL A 113 -7.21 11.99 3.23
N CYS A 114 -8.46 12.44 3.35
CA CYS A 114 -8.81 13.86 3.35
C CYS A 114 -9.11 14.31 4.79
N TYR A 115 -8.17 15.03 5.40
CA TYR A 115 -8.38 15.71 6.68
C TYR A 115 -8.82 17.16 6.40
N GLY A 116 -10.10 17.47 6.53
CA GLY A 116 -10.60 18.82 6.24
C GLY A 116 -10.34 19.27 4.78
N CYS A 117 -9.72 20.45 4.59
CA CYS A 117 -9.42 21.03 3.27
C CYS A 117 -8.04 20.64 2.70
N GLU A 118 -7.20 19.89 3.44
CA GLU A 118 -5.83 19.57 3.03
C GLU A 118 -5.69 18.06 2.75
N MET A 119 -5.20 17.73 1.55
CA MET A 119 -4.87 16.35 1.16
C MET A 119 -3.46 16.04 1.66
N GLU A 120 -3.32 15.57 2.89
CA GLU A 120 -1.98 15.42 3.46
C GLU A 120 -1.33 14.06 3.22
N ASN A 121 -2.09 12.96 3.04
CA ASN A 121 -1.45 11.64 2.96
C ASN A 121 -2.09 10.72 1.91
N ASP A 122 -1.33 10.46 0.83
CA ASP A 122 -1.63 9.40 -0.13
C ASP A 122 -0.84 8.13 0.21
N PHE A 123 -1.52 7.03 0.47
CA PHE A 123 -0.89 5.76 0.81
C PHE A 123 -0.99 4.78 -0.35
N LEU A 124 0.14 4.18 -0.72
CA LEU A 124 0.18 3.00 -1.57
C LEU A 124 0.32 1.75 -0.71
N ARG A 125 -0.53 0.76 -0.95
CA ARG A 125 -0.52 -0.51 -0.22
C ARG A 125 -0.56 -1.70 -1.17
N ILE A 126 0.22 -2.73 -0.87
CA ILE A 126 0.19 -4.05 -1.53
C ILE A 126 -0.05 -5.12 -0.48
N CYS A 127 -1.04 -5.97 -0.69
CA CYS A 127 -1.24 -7.14 0.18
C CYS A 127 -1.93 -8.29 -0.57
N SER A 128 -1.84 -9.50 -0.03
CA SER A 128 -2.57 -10.64 -0.60
C SER A 128 -4.08 -10.41 -0.59
N MET A 129 -4.74 -10.86 -1.65
CA MET A 129 -6.20 -10.83 -1.78
C MET A 129 -6.91 -11.61 -0.66
N LYS A 130 -6.22 -12.52 0.05
CA LYS A 130 -6.75 -13.19 1.27
C LYS A 130 -7.06 -12.20 2.39
N TYR A 131 -6.27 -11.13 2.50
CA TYR A 131 -6.47 -10.07 3.49
C TYR A 131 -7.30 -8.90 2.95
N PHE A 132 -7.52 -8.86 1.62
CA PHE A 132 -8.39 -7.90 0.96
C PHE A 132 -9.87 -8.23 1.21
N THR A 133 -10.38 -7.80 2.36
CA THR A 133 -11.83 -7.74 2.63
C THR A 133 -12.19 -6.31 2.97
N LYS A 134 -13.31 -5.82 2.41
CA LYS A 134 -13.84 -4.46 2.62
C LYS A 134 -13.93 -4.07 4.11
N HIS A 135 -14.07 -5.06 5.00
CA HIS A 135 -14.11 -4.92 6.46
C HIS A 135 -12.76 -5.07 7.20
N LYS A 136 -11.70 -5.67 6.60
CA LYS A 136 -10.37 -5.81 7.24
C LYS A 136 -9.42 -4.64 6.99
N LEU A 137 -9.73 -3.76 6.05
CA LEU A 137 -9.02 -2.49 5.91
C LEU A 137 -9.13 -1.64 7.19
N ILE A 138 -10.21 -1.83 7.97
CA ILE A 138 -10.47 -1.19 9.27
C ILE A 138 -9.58 -1.75 10.39
N LYS A 139 -9.45 -3.07 10.49
CA LYS A 139 -8.69 -3.72 11.57
C LYS A 139 -7.17 -3.59 11.48
N LEU A 140 -6.62 -3.27 10.30
CA LEU A 140 -5.17 -3.13 10.14
C LEU A 140 -4.66 -1.79 10.68
N TYR A 141 -5.49 -0.75 10.76
CA TYR A 141 -5.10 0.55 11.30
C TYR A 141 -5.15 0.53 12.85
N ASN A 142 -6.24 0.02 13.41
CA ASN A 142 -6.47 -0.05 14.87
C ASN A 142 -5.53 -1.03 15.62
N LYS A 143 -4.63 -1.73 14.92
CA LYS A 143 -3.62 -2.60 15.57
C LYS A 143 -2.25 -1.94 15.68
N PHE A 144 -2.00 -0.82 14.99
CA PHE A 144 -0.75 -0.06 15.09
C PHE A 144 -0.84 1.09 16.12
N ASP A 145 -2.04 1.55 16.47
CA ASP A 145 -2.28 2.46 17.61
C ASP A 145 -2.37 1.74 18.96
N SER A 146 -1.90 0.49 19.05
CA SER A 146 -1.86 -0.28 20.29
C SER A 146 -0.49 -0.88 20.50
N ASP A 147 0.54 -0.04 20.47
CA ASP A 147 1.63 -0.20 21.42
C ASP A 147 1.11 0.38 22.75
N PRO A 148 0.85 -0.45 23.79
CA PRO A 148 0.84 0.10 25.13
C PRO A 148 2.27 0.57 25.39
N SER A 149 2.47 1.89 25.48
CA SER A 149 3.59 2.41 26.27
C SER A 149 3.53 1.70 27.61
N ASP A 150 4.55 0.88 27.87
CA ASP A 150 4.94 0.49 29.22
C ASP A 150 4.90 1.77 30.06
N SER A 151 3.87 1.88 30.88
CA SER A 151 3.74 2.91 31.89
C SER A 151 4.19 2.25 33.19
N ASP A 152 5.27 2.80 33.73
CA ASP A 152 6.02 2.47 34.96
C ASP A 152 5.30 1.62 36.03
#